data_AF-A0AAD4IFS8-F1
#
_entry.id   AF-A0AAD4IFS8-F1
#
_cell.length_a   1.000
_cell.length_b   1.000
_cell.length_c   1.000
_cell.angle_alpha   90.00
_cell.angle_beta   90.00
_cell.angle_gamma   90.00
#
_symmetry.space_group_name_H-M   'P 1'
#
loop_
_entity.id
_entity.type
_entity.pdbx_description
1 polymer ?
#
loop_
_entity_poly.entity_id
_entity_poly.type
_entity_poly.pdbx_seq_one_letter_code
_entity_poly.pdbx_strand_id
1 'polypeptide(L)'
;MKLITTLLAVLGAVAIGQAADCSGVRECQCLFQDGSHCCVYGSNAQTGDTSDCRAVCSGASRLLQSGENKPTKCNAGGKFSCVGIITAQGRTPCYT
;
A
#
# COMPACT_ATOMS: atom_id res chain seq x y z
N MET A 1 17.34 -31.42 30.25
CA MET A 1 16.05 -30.99 29.65
C MET A 1 15.83 -29.51 29.96
N LYS A 2 15.79 -28.67 28.91
CA LYS A 2 15.19 -27.32 28.79
C LYS A 2 15.81 -26.68 27.54
N LEU A 3 15.42 -27.22 26.37
CA LEU A 3 14.41 -26.64 25.49
C LEU A 3 14.91 -25.35 24.81
N ILE A 4 15.65 -25.57 23.74
CA ILE A 4 15.83 -24.65 22.62
C ILE A 4 14.43 -24.33 22.08
N THR A 5 13.98 -23.07 22.11
CA THR A 5 12.87 -22.62 21.27
C THR A 5 13.09 -21.17 20.84
N THR A 6 13.79 -21.01 19.72
CA THR A 6 13.68 -19.87 18.81
C THR A 6 12.24 -19.80 18.31
N LEU A 7 11.55 -18.65 18.38
CA LEU A 7 10.74 -18.05 17.28
C LEU A 7 9.75 -16.97 17.75
N LEU A 8 9.70 -15.89 16.94
CA LEU A 8 8.53 -15.11 16.51
C LEU A 8 7.68 -14.34 17.53
N ALA A 9 7.73 -13.01 17.41
CA ALA A 9 6.54 -12.19 17.15
C ALA A 9 6.97 -10.75 16.78
N VAL A 10 7.51 -10.55 15.56
CA VAL A 10 7.39 -9.23 14.93
C VAL A 10 5.91 -9.06 14.64
N LEU A 11 5.23 -8.25 15.46
CA LEU A 11 3.85 -7.83 15.26
C LEU A 11 3.78 -6.97 14.00
N GLY A 12 3.81 -7.62 12.84
CA GLY A 12 3.33 -7.07 11.60
C GLY A 12 1.83 -6.88 11.76
N ALA A 13 1.41 -5.69 12.14
CA ALA A 13 0.01 -5.28 12.10
C ALA A 13 -0.43 -5.12 10.62
N VAL A 14 -0.48 -6.24 9.89
CA VAL A 14 -1.27 -6.36 8.66
C VAL A 14 -2.70 -6.65 9.10
N ALA A 15 -3.36 -5.61 9.61
CA ALA A 15 -4.81 -5.56 9.59
C ALA A 15 -5.21 -5.48 8.12
N ILE A 16 -5.44 -6.63 7.48
CA ILE A 16 -6.10 -6.71 6.18
C ILE A 16 -7.60 -6.50 6.44
N GLY A 17 -7.94 -5.33 6.96
CA GLY A 17 -9.31 -4.87 7.08
C GLY A 17 -9.72 -4.36 5.72
N GLN A 18 -10.79 -4.93 5.17
CA GLN A 18 -11.48 -4.37 4.01
C GLN A 18 -12.24 -3.12 4.46
N ALA A 19 -11.52 -2.11 4.94
CA ALA A 19 -12.09 -0.79 5.09
C ALA A 19 -12.43 -0.27 3.69
N ALA A 20 -13.50 0.52 3.55
CA ALA A 20 -13.77 1.22 2.30
C ALA A 20 -12.83 2.44 2.14
N ASP A 21 -12.22 2.85 3.25
CA ASP A 21 -11.50 4.09 3.44
C ASP A 21 -10.28 3.88 4.35
N CYS A 22 -9.23 4.68 4.14
CA CYS A 22 -8.14 4.80 5.12
C CYS A 22 -8.37 6.06 5.92
N SER A 23 -9.09 5.96 7.05
CA SER A 23 -9.39 7.11 7.90
C SER A 23 -8.19 7.52 8.78
N GLY A 24 -8.11 8.82 9.11
CA GLY A 24 -7.10 9.39 10.01
C GLY A 24 -5.74 9.61 9.35
N VAL A 25 -4.65 9.33 10.07
CA VAL A 25 -3.25 9.54 9.63
C VAL A 25 -2.74 8.36 8.79
N ARG A 26 -3.54 7.94 7.80
CA ARG A 26 -3.28 6.74 6.98
C ARG A 26 -3.47 7.05 5.50
N GLU A 27 -2.66 6.40 4.68
CA GLU A 27 -2.66 6.53 3.23
C GLU A 27 -3.10 5.24 2.55
N CYS A 28 -3.61 5.36 1.31
CA CYS A 28 -4.02 4.22 0.50
C CYS A 28 -2.79 3.54 -0.10
N GLN A 29 -2.47 2.33 0.34
CA GLN A 29 -1.46 1.47 -0.28
C GLN A 29 -2.13 0.49 -1.25
N CYS A 30 -2.06 0.78 -2.54
CA CYS A 30 -2.60 -0.07 -3.59
C CYS A 30 -1.79 -1.36 -3.75
N LEU A 31 -2.47 -2.42 -4.20
CA LEU A 31 -1.89 -3.76 -4.29
C LEU A 31 -1.72 -4.22 -5.75
N PHE A 32 -0.67 -4.99 -5.98
CA PHE A 32 -0.54 -5.79 -7.19
C PHE A 32 -1.59 -6.91 -7.23
N GLN A 33 -1.78 -7.54 -8.40
CA GLN A 33 -2.75 -8.63 -8.59
C GLN A 33 -2.46 -9.85 -7.69
N ASP A 34 -1.19 -10.05 -7.33
CA ASP A 34 -0.74 -11.09 -6.39
C ASP A 34 -1.00 -10.73 -4.91
N GLY A 35 -1.54 -9.54 -4.62
CA GLY A 35 -1.82 -9.04 -3.28
C GLY A 35 -0.65 -8.38 -2.57
N SER A 36 0.53 -8.30 -3.21
CA SER A 36 1.70 -7.63 -2.63
C SER A 36 1.61 -6.10 -2.72
N HIS A 37 2.37 -5.41 -1.87
CA HIS A 37 2.41 -3.94 -1.81
C HIS A 37 2.96 -3.33 -3.10
N CYS A 38 2.20 -2.44 -3.74
CA CYS A 38 2.64 -1.77 -4.95
C CYS A 38 3.11 -0.34 -4.71
N CYS A 39 2.16 0.55 -4.43
CA CYS A 39 2.41 1.97 -4.36
C CYS A 39 1.50 2.58 -3.32
N VAL A 40 1.85 3.78 -2.88
CA VAL A 40 1.06 4.55 -1.92
C VAL A 40 0.60 5.84 -2.57
N TYR A 41 -0.70 6.11 -2.46
CA TYR A 41 -1.28 7.38 -2.87
C TYR A 41 -1.18 8.37 -1.69
N GLY A 42 -0.56 9.53 -1.90
CA GLY A 42 -0.31 10.52 -0.85
C GLY A 42 1.18 10.70 -0.48
N SER A 43 2.00 9.68 -0.71
CA SER A 43 3.39 9.56 -0.22
C SER A 43 4.40 10.63 -0.73
N ASN A 44 3.98 11.61 -1.53
CA ASN A 44 4.82 12.64 -2.16
C ASN A 44 4.34 14.08 -1.91
N ALA A 45 3.72 14.38 -0.76
CA ALA A 45 3.10 15.68 -0.48
C ALA A 45 1.92 16.04 -1.40
N GLN A 46 1.49 15.13 -2.28
CA GLN A 46 0.21 15.21 -2.98
C GLN A 46 -0.87 14.77 -2.00
N THR A 47 -1.37 15.70 -1.19
CA THR A 47 -2.61 15.52 -0.43
C THR A 47 -3.77 15.40 -1.41
N GLY A 48 -4.03 14.18 -1.88
CA GLY A 48 -5.25 13.81 -2.56
C GLY A 48 -6.26 13.26 -1.55
N ASP A 49 -7.53 13.23 -1.95
CA ASP A 49 -8.58 12.68 -1.11
C ASP A 49 -8.40 11.15 -0.99
N THR A 50 -8.06 10.66 0.20
CA THR A 50 -7.94 9.23 0.53
C THR A 50 -9.22 8.65 1.12
N SER A 51 -10.35 9.37 1.04
CA SER A 51 -11.65 8.91 1.55
C SER A 51 -12.17 7.68 0.80
N ASP A 52 -11.85 7.52 -0.48
CA ASP A 52 -12.21 6.34 -1.28
C ASP A 52 -10.96 5.68 -1.89
N CYS A 53 -10.24 4.93 -1.06
CA CYS A 53 -9.06 4.19 -1.50
C CYS A 53 -9.38 3.12 -2.56
N ARG A 54 -10.62 2.61 -2.61
CA ARG A 54 -11.01 1.66 -3.66
C ARG A 54 -11.05 2.36 -5.02
N ALA A 55 -11.65 3.54 -5.09
CA ALA A 55 -11.67 4.35 -6.31
C ALA A 55 -10.24 4.73 -6.73
N VAL A 56 -9.43 5.24 -5.79
CA VAL A 56 -8.02 5.58 -6.05
C VAL A 56 -7.25 4.37 -6.60
N CYS A 57 -7.37 3.20 -5.96
CA CYS A 57 -6.63 2.03 -6.38
C CYS A 57 -7.22 1.31 -7.60
N SER A 58 -8.39 1.70 -8.10
CA SER A 58 -9.01 1.07 -9.29
C SER A 58 -8.27 1.38 -10.61
N GLY A 59 -7.56 2.52 -10.66
CA GLY A 59 -6.74 2.95 -11.80
C GLY A 59 -5.23 2.94 -11.54
N ALA A 60 -4.81 2.65 -10.31
CA ALA A 60 -3.46 2.91 -9.82
C ALA A 60 -2.35 2.21 -10.62
N SER A 61 -1.27 2.97 -10.82
CA SER A 61 -0.01 2.55 -11.39
C SER A 61 1.12 3.13 -10.55
N ARG A 62 2.19 2.37 -10.37
CA ARG A 62 3.40 2.92 -9.74
C ARG A 62 4.23 3.70 -10.73
N LEU A 63 5.00 4.67 -10.23
CA LEU A 63 6.01 5.41 -11.01
C LEU A 63 6.85 4.45 -11.87
N LEU A 64 7.15 4.87 -13.11
CA LEU A 64 8.03 4.14 -14.02
C LEU A 64 9.38 3.91 -13.35
N GLN A 65 9.82 2.66 -13.30
CA GLN A 65 11.13 2.31 -12.75
C GLN A 65 12.16 2.16 -13.87
N SER A 66 13.43 2.27 -13.51
CA SER A 66 14.54 2.05 -14.46
C SER A 66 14.43 0.66 -15.09
N GLY A 67 14.51 0.59 -16.41
CA GLY A 67 14.36 -0.67 -17.18
C GLY A 67 12.92 -1.02 -17.55
N GLU A 68 11.94 -0.20 -17.18
CA GLU A 68 10.56 -0.36 -17.65
C GLU A 68 10.26 0.60 -18.82
N ASN A 69 9.43 0.14 -19.76
CA ASN A 69 8.94 0.97 -20.86
C ASN A 69 7.59 1.65 -20.55
N LYS A 70 6.88 1.18 -19.52
CA LYS A 70 5.60 1.73 -19.08
C LYS A 70 5.38 1.50 -17.58
N PRO A 71 4.66 2.41 -16.90
CA PRO A 71 4.29 2.23 -15.50
C PRO A 71 3.59 0.89 -15.26
N THR A 72 4.06 0.13 -14.27
CA THR A 72 3.39 -1.12 -13.89
C THR A 72 2.06 -0.79 -13.19
N LYS A 73 0.97 -1.37 -13.70
CA LYS A 73 -0.36 -1.26 -13.11
C LYS A 73 -0.46 -2.09 -11.84
N CYS A 74 -1.08 -1.53 -10.81
CA CYS A 74 -1.36 -2.20 -9.56
C CYS A 74 -2.73 -1.81 -9.03
N ASN A 75 -3.68 -2.09 -9.89
CA ASN A 75 -5.08 -1.89 -9.71
C ASN A 75 -5.78 -3.24 -9.54
N ALA A 76 -5.45 -3.96 -8.47
CA ALA A 76 -6.00 -5.29 -8.18
C ALA A 76 -7.51 -5.24 -7.86
N GLY A 77 -8.34 -4.83 -8.82
CA GLY A 77 -9.77 -4.54 -8.63
C GLY A 77 -10.04 -3.41 -7.64
N GLY A 78 -9.10 -2.48 -7.46
CA GLY A 78 -9.18 -1.46 -6.41
C GLY A 78 -8.87 -1.97 -5.00
N LYS A 79 -8.25 -3.15 -4.85
CA LYS A 79 -7.75 -3.62 -3.55
C LYS A 79 -6.64 -2.71 -3.03
N PHE A 80 -6.68 -2.47 -1.73
CA PHE A 80 -5.72 -1.63 -1.03
C PHE A 80 -5.48 -2.14 0.40
N SER A 81 -4.47 -1.57 1.02
CA SER A 81 -4.17 -1.67 2.45
C SER A 81 -3.95 -0.25 3.00
N CYS A 82 -4.06 -0.06 4.31
CA CYS A 82 -3.85 1.25 4.93
C CYS A 82 -2.51 1.31 5.64
N VAL A 83 -1.62 2.15 5.13
CA VAL A 83 -0.30 2.40 5.70
C VAL A 83 -0.31 3.71 6.48
N GLY A 84 0.37 3.79 7.61
CA GLY A 84 0.48 5.06 8.35
C GLY A 84 1.40 6.04 7.61
N ILE A 85 1.18 7.35 7.76
CA ILE A 85 1.99 8.38 7.07
C ILE A 85 3.50 8.17 7.28
N ILE A 86 3.92 7.84 8.50
CA ILE A 86 5.35 7.59 8.80
C ILE A 86 5.91 6.44 7.97
N THR A 87 5.14 5.35 7.83
CA THR A 87 5.53 4.13 7.09
C THR A 87 5.30 4.24 5.59
N ALA A 88 4.54 5.25 5.17
CA ALA A 88 4.34 5.60 3.78
C ALA A 88 5.55 6.34 3.20
N GLN A 89 6.26 7.13 4.01
CA GLN A 89 7.44 7.86 3.56
C GLN A 89 8.45 6.96 2.84
N GLY A 90 8.85 7.37 1.64
CA GLY A 90 9.81 6.64 0.80
C GLY A 90 9.22 5.43 0.06
N ARG A 91 7.91 5.18 0.16
CA ARG A 91 7.22 4.20 -0.69
C ARG A 91 7.11 4.74 -2.11
N THR A 92 6.99 3.83 -3.08
CA THR A 92 6.72 4.23 -4.46
C THR A 92 5.36 4.92 -4.54
N PRO A 93 5.26 6.11 -5.13
CA PRO A 93 3.99 6.82 -5.27
C PRO A 93 3.07 6.18 -6.32
N CYS A 94 1.77 6.30 -6.09
CA CYS A 94 0.73 5.92 -7.06
C CYS A 94 0.31 7.10 -7.95
N TYR A 95 -0.07 6.77 -9.18
CA TYR A 95 -0.76 7.66 -10.13
C TYR A 95 -1.95 6.90 -10.73
N THR A 96 -3.08 7.57 -10.87
CA THR A 96 -4.31 7.03 -11.49
C THR A 96 -4.38 7.38 -12.97
#